data_AF-Q5MJW8-F1
#
_entry.id   AF-Q5MJW8-F1
#
_cell.length_a   1.000
_cell.length_b   1.000
_cell.length_c   1.000
_cell.angle_alpha   90.00
_cell.angle_beta   90.00
_cell.angle_gamma   90.00
#
_symmetry.space_group_name_H-M   'P 1'
#
loop_
_entity.id
_entity.type
_entity.pdbx_description
1 polymer ?
#
loop_
_entity_poly.entity_id
_entity_poly.type
_entity_poly.pdbx_seq_one_letter_code
_entity_poly.pdbx_strand_id
1 'polypeptide(L)'
;KLIFGEDKELLKHLNLNFTSLVGGKENHLETFYYVQIKSVIVGGEVLNIPEETWNLSTEGVGGTIIDSGTTLSYFAEPAYEIIKQAFVNKVKRYPILDDFPILKPCYNVSGVEKLELPSFGIVFGDGAIWTFPVENYFIKLEPEDIVCLAILGTPHSAMSIIGNYQQQNFHILYDTKRSRLGFAPRRCADA
;
A
#
# COMPACT_ATOMS: atom_id res chain seq x y z
N LYS A 1 10.01 -7.84 -15.04
CA LYS A 1 9.48 -8.26 -16.37
C LYS A 1 8.00 -7.91 -16.42
N LEU A 2 7.53 -7.28 -17.49
CA LEU A 2 6.10 -7.08 -17.75
C LEU A 2 5.62 -8.16 -18.72
N ILE A 3 4.50 -8.82 -18.42
CA ILE A 3 3.95 -9.92 -19.23
C ILE A 3 2.52 -9.54 -19.61
N PHE A 4 2.22 -9.60 -20.91
CA PHE A 4 0.87 -9.51 -21.42
C PHE A 4 0.39 -10.90 -21.81
N GLY A 5 -0.78 -11.30 -21.32
CA GLY A 5 -1.31 -12.64 -21.51
C GLY A 5 -1.20 -13.52 -20.26
N GLU A 6 -1.31 -14.82 -20.44
CA GLU A 6 -1.32 -15.78 -19.32
C GLU A 6 0.11 -16.11 -18.86
N ASP A 7 0.34 -16.04 -17.54
CA ASP A 7 1.52 -16.57 -16.89
C ASP A 7 1.12 -17.79 -16.04
N LYS A 8 1.34 -18.99 -16.60
CA LYS A 8 0.96 -20.26 -15.97
C LYS A 8 1.76 -20.56 -14.71
N GLU A 9 2.96 -20.02 -14.58
CA GLU A 9 3.79 -20.27 -13.40
C GLU A 9 3.33 -19.39 -12.24
N LEU A 10 2.99 -18.13 -12.52
CA LEU A 10 2.37 -17.26 -11.51
C LEU A 10 1.05 -17.84 -11.00
N LEU A 11 0.19 -18.36 -11.88
CA LEU A 11 -1.09 -18.95 -11.49
C LEU A 11 -0.97 -20.20 -10.60
N LYS A 12 0.19 -20.86 -10.59
CA LYS A 12 0.49 -22.00 -9.70
C LYS A 12 1.16 -21.57 -8.39
N HIS A 13 1.49 -20.29 -8.24
CA HIS A 13 2.23 -19.80 -7.09
C HIS A 13 1.40 -19.95 -5.81
N LEU A 14 1.92 -20.69 -4.82
CA LEU A 14 1.19 -21.06 -3.60
C LEU A 14 0.69 -19.87 -2.78
N ASN A 15 1.41 -18.75 -2.84
CA ASN A 15 1.07 -17.52 -2.13
C ASN A 15 0.43 -16.47 -3.05
N LEU A 16 -0.10 -16.86 -4.21
CA LEU A 16 -0.90 -15.97 -5.03
C LEU A 16 -2.27 -15.81 -4.38
N ASN A 17 -2.56 -14.59 -3.93
CA ASN A 17 -3.86 -14.22 -3.40
C ASN A 17 -4.54 -13.21 -4.32
N PHE A 18 -5.85 -13.05 -4.17
CA PHE A 18 -6.64 -12.17 -5.02
C PHE A 18 -7.53 -11.25 -4.19
N THR A 19 -7.72 -10.03 -4.68
CA THR A 19 -8.84 -9.15 -4.31
C THR A 19 -9.64 -8.80 -5.56
N SER A 20 -10.91 -8.51 -5.38
CA SER A 20 -11.82 -8.06 -6.44
C SER A 20 -11.45 -6.65 -6.90
N LEU A 21 -11.52 -6.40 -8.21
CA LEU A 21 -11.47 -5.06 -8.78
C LEU A 21 -12.89 -4.47 -8.74
N VAL A 22 -13.00 -3.22 -8.31
CA VAL A 22 -14.26 -2.45 -8.33
C VAL A 22 -14.46 -1.91 -9.75
N GLY A 23 -15.70 -1.93 -10.25
CA GLY A 23 -16.00 -1.52 -11.63
C GLY A 23 -15.97 -2.70 -12.61
N GLY A 24 -17.03 -3.52 -12.58
CA GLY A 24 -17.19 -4.67 -13.46
C GLY A 24 -17.96 -4.36 -14.74
N LYS A 25 -17.27 -4.42 -15.89
CA LYS A 25 -17.77 -4.64 -17.26
C LYS A 25 -18.58 -3.57 -18.01
N GLU A 26 -19.11 -2.51 -17.39
CA GLU A 26 -20.03 -1.60 -18.11
C GLU A 26 -19.66 -0.10 -18.12
N ASN A 27 -18.43 0.27 -17.75
CA ASN A 27 -17.98 1.65 -17.91
C ASN A 27 -16.66 1.73 -18.67
N HIS A 28 -16.73 1.79 -20.00
CA HIS A 28 -15.59 1.89 -20.91
C HIS A 28 -14.74 3.18 -20.72
N LEU A 29 -15.13 4.04 -19.78
CA LEU A 29 -14.45 5.28 -19.40
C LEU A 29 -13.61 5.14 -18.12
N GLU A 30 -13.68 4.03 -17.39
CA GLU A 30 -12.87 3.80 -16.20
C GLU A 30 -11.43 3.43 -16.60
N THR A 31 -10.53 4.41 -16.50
CA THR A 31 -9.11 4.25 -16.84
C THR A 31 -8.26 3.66 -15.72
N PHE A 32 -8.82 3.49 -14.52
CA PHE A 32 -8.09 3.07 -13.32
C PHE A 32 -8.53 1.70 -12.82
N TYR A 33 -7.60 0.99 -12.17
CA TYR A 33 -7.89 -0.27 -11.49
C TYR A 33 -8.23 0.02 -10.03
N TYR A 34 -9.53 0.05 -9.73
CA TYR A 34 -10.02 0.26 -8.37
C TYR A 34 -10.01 -1.01 -7.54
N VAL A 35 -9.69 -0.88 -6.27
CA VAL A 35 -9.79 -1.93 -5.25
C VAL A 35 -10.57 -1.39 -4.04
N GLN A 36 -11.31 -2.25 -3.36
CA GLN A 36 -12.02 -1.87 -2.15
C GLN A 36 -11.15 -2.17 -0.94
N ILE A 37 -10.70 -1.14 -0.22
CA ILE A 37 -10.12 -1.32 1.12
C ILE A 37 -11.24 -1.43 2.14
N LYS A 38 -11.05 -2.31 3.13
CA LYS A 38 -11.88 -2.41 4.33
C LYS A 38 -11.20 -1.76 5.52
N SER A 39 -9.93 -2.09 5.74
CA SER A 39 -9.14 -1.56 6.86
C SER A 39 -7.64 -1.71 6.61
N VAL A 40 -6.83 -1.12 7.48
CA VAL A 40 -5.37 -1.21 7.45
C VAL A 40 -4.88 -1.84 8.76
N ILE A 41 -3.78 -2.58 8.70
CA ILE A 41 -3.13 -3.23 9.84
C ILE A 41 -1.77 -2.58 10.06
N VAL A 42 -1.48 -2.14 11.29
CA VAL A 42 -0.15 -1.65 11.71
C VAL A 42 0.28 -2.36 12.99
N GLY A 43 1.40 -3.08 12.93
CA GLY A 43 1.95 -3.81 14.07
C GLY A 43 0.97 -4.82 14.68
N GLY A 44 0.17 -5.48 13.84
CA GLY A 44 -0.86 -6.45 14.26
C GLY A 44 -2.20 -5.84 14.72
N GLU A 45 -2.31 -4.50 14.76
CA GLU A 45 -3.54 -3.80 15.12
C GLU A 45 -4.33 -3.41 13.87
N VAL A 46 -5.61 -3.82 13.80
CA VAL A 46 -6.54 -3.35 12.78
C VAL A 46 -6.99 -1.94 13.15
N LEU A 47 -6.69 -0.97 12.29
CA LEU A 47 -6.98 0.44 12.54
C LEU A 47 -8.45 0.76 12.34
N ASN A 48 -9.01 1.53 13.27
CA ASN A 48 -10.38 2.03 13.19
C ASN A 48 -10.45 3.25 12.28
N ILE A 49 -10.64 3.01 10.97
CA ILE A 49 -10.80 4.04 9.94
C ILE A 49 -12.27 4.03 9.51
N PRO A 50 -12.95 5.19 9.44
CA PRO A 50 -14.35 5.26 9.00
C PRO A 50 -14.52 4.64 7.61
N GLU A 51 -15.52 3.78 7.45
CA GLU A 51 -15.73 2.99 6.22
C GLU A 51 -15.91 3.90 5.00
N GLU A 52 -16.57 5.04 5.18
CA GLU A 52 -16.80 6.04 4.16
C GLU A 52 -15.52 6.61 3.54
N THR A 53 -14.37 6.52 4.23
CA THR A 53 -13.06 6.93 3.71
C THR A 53 -12.67 6.15 2.45
N TRP A 54 -13.22 4.94 2.29
CA TRP A 54 -12.88 4.02 1.20
C TRP A 54 -13.91 4.03 0.07
N ASN A 55 -14.99 4.80 0.19
CA ASN A 55 -16.09 4.77 -0.76
C ASN A 55 -15.70 5.42 -2.08
N LEU A 56 -16.09 4.76 -3.17
CA LEU A 56 -16.09 5.31 -4.52
C LEU A 56 -17.50 5.83 -4.84
N SER A 57 -17.62 7.12 -5.15
CA SER A 57 -18.90 7.71 -5.55
C SER A 57 -19.28 7.29 -6.97
N THR A 58 -20.56 7.43 -7.32
CA THR A 58 -21.07 7.19 -8.68
C THR A 58 -20.48 8.15 -9.72
N GLU A 59 -19.89 9.26 -9.28
CA GLU A 59 -19.21 10.24 -10.13
C GLU A 59 -17.71 9.92 -10.30
N GLY A 60 -17.23 8.80 -9.75
CA GLY A 60 -15.83 8.39 -9.81
C GLY A 60 -14.92 9.16 -8.83
N VAL A 61 -15.50 9.76 -7.79
CA VAL A 61 -14.77 10.50 -6.75
C VAL A 61 -14.47 9.58 -5.58
N GLY A 62 -13.25 9.64 -5.04
CA GLY A 62 -12.82 8.82 -3.92
C GLY A 62 -12.35 7.42 -4.34
N GLY A 63 -12.61 6.43 -3.51
CA GLY A 63 -12.14 5.06 -3.70
C GLY A 63 -10.63 4.90 -3.56
N THR A 64 -10.14 3.72 -3.92
CA THR A 64 -8.70 3.41 -3.92
C THR A 64 -8.31 2.78 -5.25
N ILE A 65 -7.23 3.28 -5.86
CA ILE A 65 -6.64 2.66 -7.04
C ILE A 65 -5.31 2.00 -6.71
N ILE A 66 -4.91 1.06 -7.56
CA ILE A 66 -3.52 0.60 -7.64
C ILE A 66 -2.84 1.24 -8.85
N ASP A 67 -1.69 1.88 -8.63
CA ASP A 67 -1.00 2.62 -9.68
C ASP A 67 0.52 2.52 -9.55
N SER A 68 1.14 1.74 -10.44
CA SER A 68 2.60 1.64 -10.51
C SER A 68 3.27 2.91 -11.05
N GLY A 69 2.50 3.83 -11.65
CA GLY A 69 2.98 5.14 -12.14
C GLY A 69 3.16 6.17 -11.03
N THR A 70 2.59 5.93 -9.85
CA THR A 70 2.76 6.78 -8.67
C THR A 70 3.80 6.18 -7.74
N THR A 71 4.84 6.93 -7.37
CA THR A 71 5.95 6.41 -6.54
C THR A 71 5.50 5.91 -5.16
N LEU A 72 4.88 6.78 -4.37
CA LEU A 72 4.47 6.51 -2.98
C LEU A 72 2.99 6.18 -2.92
N SER A 73 2.55 5.52 -1.85
CA SER A 73 1.12 5.43 -1.58
C SER A 73 0.58 6.72 -0.98
N TYR A 74 -0.65 7.05 -1.34
CA TYR A 74 -1.40 8.18 -0.81
C TYR A 74 -2.70 7.66 -0.22
N PHE A 75 -3.04 8.04 1.02
CA PHE A 75 -4.32 7.72 1.63
C PHE A 75 -5.13 8.99 1.88
N ALA A 76 -6.41 8.95 1.53
CA ALA A 76 -7.32 10.06 1.78
C ALA A 76 -7.52 10.25 3.29
N GLU A 77 -7.63 11.49 3.75
CA GLU A 77 -7.99 11.75 5.14
C GLU A 77 -9.38 11.19 5.47
N PRO A 78 -9.62 10.66 6.68
CA PRO A 78 -8.70 10.61 7.83
C PRO A 78 -7.75 9.39 7.86
N ALA A 79 -7.74 8.54 6.84
CA ALA A 79 -6.98 7.28 6.87
C ALA A 79 -5.47 7.53 7.00
N TYR A 80 -4.92 8.51 6.28
CA TYR A 80 -3.49 8.84 6.38
C TYR A 80 -3.08 9.22 7.81
N GLU A 81 -3.80 10.14 8.45
CA GLU A 81 -3.46 10.58 9.81
C GLU A 81 -3.52 9.41 10.81
N ILE A 82 -4.53 8.54 10.69
CA ILE A 82 -4.69 7.36 11.55
C ILE A 82 -3.53 6.38 11.34
N ILE A 83 -3.13 6.10 10.10
CA ILE A 83 -1.99 5.22 9.77
C ILE A 83 -0.69 5.81 10.31
N LYS A 84 -0.45 7.10 10.05
CA LYS A 84 0.74 7.83 10.52
C LYS A 84 0.84 7.76 12.04
N GLN A 85 -0.25 8.04 12.75
CA GLN A 85 -0.27 8.01 14.21
C GLN A 85 -0.07 6.61 14.78
N ALA A 86 -0.58 5.57 14.10
CA ALA A 86 -0.32 4.18 14.49
C ALA A 86 1.18 3.84 14.45
N PHE A 87 1.89 4.25 13.39
CA PHE A 87 3.36 4.09 13.33
C PHE A 87 4.07 4.89 14.42
N VAL A 88 3.72 6.16 14.63
CA VAL A 88 4.27 7.00 15.71
C VAL A 88 4.05 6.36 17.10
N ASN A 89 2.91 5.70 17.29
CA ASN A 89 2.59 5.03 18.55
C ASN A 89 3.35 3.72 18.76
N LYS A 90 3.62 2.95 17.70
CA LYS A 90 4.33 1.67 17.79
C LYS A 90 5.85 1.82 17.76
N VAL A 91 6.39 2.80 17.05
CA VAL A 91 7.83 3.05 16.95
C VAL A 91 8.25 4.04 18.04
N LYS A 92 8.53 3.52 19.24
CA LYS A 92 9.01 4.32 20.38
C LYS A 92 10.52 4.26 20.60
N ARG A 93 11.19 3.31 19.94
CA ARG A 93 12.62 3.02 20.15
C ARG A 93 13.55 4.05 19.51
N TYR A 94 13.08 4.77 18.50
CA TYR A 94 13.91 5.65 17.67
C TYR A 94 13.44 7.11 17.81
N PRO A 95 14.36 8.08 17.92
CA PRO A 95 14.01 9.48 17.91
C PRO A 95 13.30 9.87 16.60
N ILE A 96 12.18 10.59 16.71
CA ILE A 96 11.48 11.16 15.56
C ILE A 96 12.19 12.46 15.15
N LEU A 97 12.29 12.68 13.84
CA LEU A 97 12.81 13.91 13.25
C LEU A 97 11.63 14.74 12.71
N ASP A 98 11.33 15.86 13.36
CA ASP A 98 10.16 16.69 13.02
C ASP A 98 10.38 17.61 11.81
N ASP A 99 11.64 17.97 11.56
CA ASP A 99 12.06 18.93 10.53
C ASP A 99 12.28 18.31 9.13
N PHE A 100 11.87 17.05 8.92
CA PHE A 100 12.00 16.41 7.60
C PHE A 100 10.81 16.82 6.69
N PRO A 101 11.06 17.41 5.51
CA PRO A 101 10.06 18.28 4.87
C PRO A 101 8.89 17.57 4.18
N ILE A 102 9.03 16.29 3.79
CA ILE A 102 8.03 15.63 2.94
C ILE A 102 7.46 14.36 3.60
N LEU A 103 8.33 13.42 3.99
CA LEU A 103 7.89 12.16 4.59
C LEU A 103 7.81 12.29 6.11
N LYS A 104 6.71 11.79 6.70
CA LYS A 104 6.51 11.79 8.16
C LYS A 104 5.75 10.54 8.60
N PRO A 105 6.12 9.91 9.72
CA PRO A 105 7.30 10.19 10.54
C PRO A 105 8.61 9.72 9.87
N CYS A 106 9.70 10.40 10.20
CA CYS A 106 11.07 9.94 9.97
C CYS A 106 11.75 9.67 11.30
N TYR A 107 12.58 8.64 11.35
CA TYR A 107 13.26 8.19 12.55
C TYR A 107 14.78 8.20 12.34
N ASN A 108 15.52 8.69 13.32
CA ASN A 108 16.97 8.52 13.38
C ASN A 108 17.28 7.10 13.86
N VAL A 109 17.97 6.33 13.01
CA VAL A 109 18.40 4.96 13.29
C VAL A 109 19.92 4.80 13.24
N SER A 110 20.67 5.90 13.40
CA SER A 110 22.13 5.87 13.50
C SER A 110 22.58 4.92 14.63
N GLY A 111 23.52 4.03 14.31
CA GLY A 111 24.05 3.05 15.26
C GLY A 111 23.11 1.88 15.59
N VAL A 112 21.97 1.76 14.90
CA VAL A 112 21.05 0.62 15.07
C VAL A 112 21.50 -0.54 14.18
N GLU A 113 22.03 -1.61 14.79
CA GLU A 113 22.47 -2.81 14.07
C GLU A 113 21.32 -3.60 13.42
N LYS A 114 20.19 -3.69 14.13
CA LYS A 114 18.98 -4.39 13.68
C LYS A 114 17.77 -3.47 13.80
N LEU A 115 17.28 -3.03 12.64
CA LEU A 115 16.09 -2.21 12.53
C LEU A 115 14.83 -3.05 12.79
N GLU A 116 14.00 -2.60 13.73
CA GLU A 116 12.73 -3.24 14.09
C GLU A 116 11.60 -2.24 13.87
N LEU A 117 10.79 -2.49 12.84
CA LEU A 117 9.65 -1.65 12.46
C LEU A 117 8.35 -2.47 12.48
N PRO A 118 7.19 -1.86 12.85
CA PRO A 118 5.90 -2.52 12.88
C PRO A 118 5.52 -3.05 11.51
N SER A 119 4.86 -4.21 11.44
CA SER A 119 4.29 -4.74 10.20
C SER A 119 3.22 -3.82 9.62
N PHE A 120 3.04 -3.86 8.30
CA PHE A 120 2.00 -3.13 7.59
C PHE A 120 1.21 -4.06 6.67
N GLY A 121 -0.11 -3.86 6.58
CA GLY A 121 -0.93 -4.59 5.64
C GLY A 121 -2.27 -3.92 5.36
N ILE A 122 -2.86 -4.25 4.21
CA ILE A 122 -4.19 -3.80 3.80
C ILE A 122 -5.13 -5.00 3.85
N VAL A 123 -6.31 -4.79 4.41
CA VAL A 123 -7.43 -5.73 4.35
C VAL A 123 -8.41 -5.21 3.31
N PHE A 124 -8.68 -6.01 2.29
CA PHE A 124 -9.61 -5.68 1.22
C PHE A 124 -11.05 -6.00 1.61
N GLY A 125 -12.01 -5.43 0.87
CA GLY A 125 -13.45 -5.59 1.09
C GLY A 125 -13.93 -7.04 1.07
N ASP A 126 -13.28 -7.90 0.27
CA ASP A 126 -13.56 -9.33 0.17
C ASP A 126 -12.78 -10.18 1.20
N GLY A 127 -12.05 -9.54 2.12
CA GLY A 127 -11.31 -10.19 3.18
C GLY A 127 -9.91 -10.64 2.80
N ALA A 128 -9.47 -10.43 1.56
CA ALA A 128 -8.07 -10.66 1.18
C ALA A 128 -7.15 -9.72 1.98
N ILE A 129 -5.99 -10.23 2.40
CA ILE A 129 -5.00 -9.45 3.14
C ILE A 129 -3.71 -9.41 2.33
N TRP A 130 -3.17 -8.20 2.15
CA TRP A 130 -1.87 -7.98 1.55
C TRP A 130 -0.94 -7.33 2.56
N THR A 131 0.04 -8.11 3.04
CA THR A 131 1.08 -7.66 3.96
C THR A 131 2.34 -7.30 3.21
N PHE A 132 3.02 -6.25 3.64
CA PHE A 132 4.17 -5.70 2.94
C PHE A 132 5.47 -5.91 3.74
N PRO A 133 6.57 -6.29 3.08
CA PRO A 133 7.93 -6.08 3.58
C PRO A 133 8.21 -4.63 4.01
N VAL A 134 9.11 -4.43 4.97
CA VAL A 134 9.40 -3.10 5.56
C VAL A 134 9.84 -2.10 4.50
N GLU A 135 10.66 -2.55 3.54
CA GLU A 135 11.17 -1.76 2.42
C GLU A 135 10.07 -1.21 1.50
N ASN A 136 8.84 -1.74 1.58
CA ASN A 136 7.71 -1.27 0.80
C ASN A 136 6.96 -0.10 1.45
N TYR A 137 7.24 0.24 2.72
CA TYR A 137 6.59 1.35 3.42
C TYR A 137 7.54 2.17 4.31
N PHE A 138 8.82 1.81 4.43
CA PHE A 138 9.86 2.66 4.97
C PHE A 138 11.02 2.81 3.98
N ILE A 139 11.39 4.05 3.69
CA ILE A 139 12.55 4.38 2.87
C ILE A 139 13.72 4.70 3.79
N LYS A 140 14.85 4.03 3.58
CA LYS A 140 16.12 4.40 4.20
C LYS A 140 16.79 5.49 3.36
N LEU A 141 17.16 6.59 4.01
CA LEU A 141 17.93 7.67 3.44
C LEU A 141 19.39 7.51 3.86
N GLU A 142 20.26 7.40 2.87
CA GLU A 142 21.70 7.30 3.05
C GLU A 142 22.36 8.57 2.49
N PRO A 143 23.38 9.12 3.16
CA PRO A 143 24.14 8.55 4.29
C PRO A 143 23.59 8.85 5.71
N GLU A 144 22.43 9.50 5.86
CA GLU A 144 22.00 10.07 7.14
C GLU A 144 21.51 9.04 8.20
N ASP A 145 21.44 7.74 7.86
CA ASP A 145 20.85 6.69 8.71
C ASP A 145 19.45 7.09 9.23
N ILE A 146 18.62 7.63 8.33
CA ILE A 146 17.23 8.01 8.59
C ILE A 146 16.31 7.01 7.89
N VAL A 147 15.23 6.61 8.56
CA VAL A 147 14.15 5.84 7.92
C VAL A 147 12.83 6.60 8.00
N CYS A 148 12.15 6.74 6.86
CA CYS A 148 10.95 7.55 6.73
C CYS A 148 9.77 6.72 6.24
N LEU A 149 8.58 6.94 6.82
CA LEU A 149 7.34 6.33 6.34
C LEU A 149 7.07 6.79 4.89
N ALA A 150 6.95 5.82 3.97
CA ALA A 150 6.78 6.02 2.53
C ALA A 150 5.30 6.08 2.13
N ILE A 151 4.52 6.85 2.90
CA ILE A 151 3.08 7.04 2.73
C ILE A 151 2.78 8.52 2.93
N LEU A 152 1.90 9.09 2.11
CA LEU A 152 1.47 10.47 2.19
C LEU A 152 -0.07 10.58 2.30
N GLY A 153 -0.52 11.75 2.70
CA GLY A 153 -1.95 12.09 2.75
C GLY A 153 -2.42 12.77 1.48
N THR A 154 -3.71 12.64 1.21
CA THR A 154 -4.43 13.43 0.20
C THR A 154 -5.74 13.95 0.82
N PRO A 155 -6.34 15.05 0.33
CA PRO A 155 -7.60 15.55 0.87
C PRO A 155 -8.69 14.46 0.90
N HIS A 156 -9.63 14.56 1.84
CA HIS A 156 -10.74 13.59 2.00
C HIS A 156 -11.54 13.35 0.72
N SER A 157 -11.68 14.36 -0.14
CA SER A 157 -12.40 14.26 -1.42
C SER A 157 -11.58 13.63 -2.55
N ALA A 158 -10.29 13.38 -2.35
CA ALA A 158 -9.43 12.75 -3.33
C ALA A 158 -9.41 11.23 -3.15
N MET A 159 -8.99 10.54 -4.21
CA MET A 159 -8.79 9.09 -4.22
C MET A 159 -7.53 8.68 -3.45
N SER A 160 -7.58 7.51 -2.81
CA SER A 160 -6.39 6.85 -2.30
C SER A 160 -5.66 6.10 -3.43
N ILE A 161 -4.35 5.96 -3.31
CA ILE A 161 -3.48 5.34 -4.31
C ILE A 161 -2.54 4.35 -3.60
N ILE A 162 -2.56 3.09 -4.01
CA ILE A 162 -1.52 2.10 -3.68
C ILE A 162 -0.41 2.26 -4.73
N GLY A 163 0.66 2.96 -4.34
CA GLY A 163 1.78 3.31 -5.20
C GLY A 163 2.78 2.17 -5.44
N ASN A 164 3.83 2.50 -6.19
CA ASN A 164 4.87 1.57 -6.62
C ASN A 164 5.65 0.96 -5.45
N TYR A 165 6.01 1.72 -4.41
CA TYR A 165 6.76 1.18 -3.26
C TYR A 165 6.06 -0.03 -2.63
N GLN A 166 4.73 0.01 -2.51
CA GLN A 166 3.92 -1.10 -1.97
C GLN A 166 3.81 -2.29 -2.94
N GLN A 167 4.05 -2.08 -4.23
CA GLN A 167 4.00 -3.12 -5.26
C GLN A 167 5.36 -3.80 -5.50
N GLN A 168 6.48 -3.19 -5.07
CA GLN A 168 7.82 -3.76 -5.23
C GLN A 168 7.94 -5.10 -4.51
N ASN A 169 8.72 -6.02 -5.10
CA ASN A 169 8.87 -7.40 -4.60
C ASN A 169 7.56 -8.22 -4.57
N PHE A 170 6.61 -7.86 -5.44
CA PHE A 170 5.44 -8.68 -5.75
C PHE A 170 5.30 -8.90 -7.26
N HIS A 171 4.77 -10.08 -7.63
CA HIS A 171 4.09 -10.23 -8.90
C HIS A 171 2.67 -9.68 -8.75
N ILE A 172 2.35 -8.65 -9.53
CA ILE A 172 1.02 -8.07 -9.61
C ILE A 172 0.34 -8.56 -10.89
N LEU A 173 -0.80 -9.24 -10.73
CA LEU A 173 -1.59 -9.80 -11.82
C LEU A 173 -2.90 -9.02 -11.99
N TYR A 174 -3.04 -8.33 -13.10
CA TYR A 174 -4.30 -7.68 -13.49
C TYR A 174 -5.15 -8.68 -14.30
N ASP A 175 -6.03 -9.42 -13.63
CA ASP A 175 -6.95 -10.38 -14.27
C ASP A 175 -8.26 -9.68 -14.64
N THR A 176 -8.23 -8.93 -15.75
CA THR A 176 -9.36 -8.13 -16.25
C THR A 176 -10.54 -8.99 -16.71
N LYS A 177 -10.31 -10.26 -17.10
CA LYS A 177 -11.38 -11.19 -17.49
C LYS A 177 -12.25 -11.57 -16.30
N ARG A 178 -11.65 -11.69 -15.12
CA ARG A 178 -12.33 -12.07 -13.87
C ARG A 178 -12.49 -10.90 -12.89
N SER A 179 -12.18 -9.67 -13.31
CA SER A 179 -12.28 -8.45 -12.51
C SER A 179 -11.61 -8.60 -11.13
N ARG A 180 -10.35 -9.02 -11.11
CA ARG A 180 -9.59 -9.23 -9.88
C ARG A 180 -8.11 -8.88 -10.04
N LEU A 181 -7.52 -8.45 -8.94
CA LEU A 181 -6.10 -8.18 -8.79
C LEU A 181 -5.46 -9.32 -8.01
N GLY A 182 -4.46 -9.96 -8.60
CA GLY A 182 -3.63 -10.96 -7.92
C GLY A 182 -2.33 -10.34 -7.41
N PHE A 183 -1.87 -10.77 -6.24
CA PHE A 183 -0.58 -10.38 -5.67
C PHE A 183 0.12 -11.60 -5.06
N ALA A 184 1.40 -11.75 -5.36
CA ALA A 184 2.23 -12.84 -4.85
C ALA A 184 3.65 -12.33 -4.54
N PRO A 185 4.24 -12.65 -3.37
CA PRO A 185 5.62 -12.24 -3.06
C PRO A 185 6.63 -12.75 -4.10
N ARG A 186 7.62 -11.92 -4.44
CA ARG A 186 8.72 -12.24 -5.36
C ARG A 186 10.01 -11.58 -4.93
N ARG A 187 11.13 -12.28 -5.03
CA ARG A 187 12.47 -11.68 -4.93
C ARG A 187 12.90 -11.14 -6.28
N CYS A 188 12.73 -9.85 -6.51
CA CYS A 188 13.04 -9.23 -7.81
C CYS A 188 14.54 -9.12 -8.10
N ALA A 189 15.41 -9.17 -7.09
CA ALA A 189 16.86 -9.17 -7.27
C ALA A 189 17.41 -10.51 -7.82
N ASP A 190 16.64 -11.59 -7.71
CA ASP A 190 16.99 -12.93 -8.20
C ASP A 190 16.36 -13.20 -9.58
N ALA A 191 16.14 -12.17 -10.39
CA ALA A 191 15.40 -12.23 -11.65
C ALA A 191 16.29 -12.10 -12.89
#